data_AF-A0A0F6U0T5-F1
#
_entry.id   AF-A0A0F6U0T5-F1
#
_cell.length_a   1.000
_cell.length_b   1.000
_cell.length_c   1.000
_cell.angle_alpha   90.00
_cell.angle_beta   90.00
_cell.angle_gamma   90.00
#
_symmetry.space_group_name_H-M   'P 1'
#
loop_
_entity.id
_entity.type
_entity.pdbx_description
1 polymer ?
#
loop_
_entity_poly.entity_id
_entity_poly.type
_entity_poly.pdbx_seq_one_letter_code
_entity_poly.pdbx_strand_id
1 'polypeptide(L)' 'MKWRVILEPDPDTNEWAIWCPELPGCTSAGITQEEALKNIREAIELYLQPDAIDLLPGAVIREVMVG' A
#
# COMPACT_ATOMS: atom_id res chain seq x y z
N MET A 1 9.10 -9.49 -2.71
CA MET A 1 7.76 -10.09 -2.53
C MET A 1 6.93 -9.81 -3.78
N LYS A 2 5.92 -10.63 -4.10
CA LYS A 2 4.88 -10.28 -5.08
C LYS A 2 3.59 -10.03 -4.30
N TRP A 3 2.93 -8.93 -4.61
CA TRP A 3 1.68 -8.52 -3.95
C TRP A 3 0.53 -8.69 -4.93
N ARG A 4 -0.63 -9.10 -4.43
CA ARG A 4 -1.84 -9.10 -5.25
C ARG A 4 -2.41 -7.68 -5.19
N VAL A 5 -3.02 -7.25 -6.29
CA VAL A 5 -3.75 -5.99 -6.35
C VAL A 5 -5.07 -6.23 -7.06
N ILE A 6 -6.09 -5.51 -6.62
CA ILE A 6 -7.44 -5.55 -7.19
C ILE A 6 -7.66 -4.21 -7.87
N LEU A 7 -8.08 -4.24 -9.14
CA LEU A 7 -8.41 -3.07 -9.94
C LEU A 7 -9.91 -3.02 -10.18
N GLU A 8 -10.53 -1.90 -9.85
CA GLU A 8 -11.95 -1.67 -9.99
C GLU A 8 -12.17 -0.38 -10.79
N PRO A 9 -12.93 -0.40 -11.90
CA PRO A 9 -13.26 0.82 -12.61
C PRO A 9 -14.23 1.66 -11.78
N ASP A 10 -13.95 2.95 -11.66
CA ASP A 10 -14.83 3.92 -10.99
C ASP A 10 -15.66 4.67 -12.04
N PRO A 11 -16.99 4.46 -12.09
CA PRO A 11 -17.86 5.09 -13.09
C PRO A 11 -18.09 6.59 -12.86
N ASP A 12 -17.85 7.10 -11.65
CA ASP A 12 -18.09 8.51 -11.32
C ASP A 12 -16.90 9.39 -11.69
N THR A 13 -15.68 8.86 -11.56
CA THR A 13 -14.42 9.57 -11.85
C THR A 13 -13.83 9.18 -13.21
N ASN A 14 -14.26 8.05 -13.79
CA ASN A 14 -13.68 7.45 -14.98
C ASN A 14 -12.19 7.11 -14.80
N GLU A 15 -11.82 6.74 -13.58
CA GLU A 15 -10.50 6.25 -13.17
C GLU A 15 -10.55 4.76 -12.78
N TRP A 16 -9.39 4.19 -12.48
CA TRP A 16 -9.24 2.87 -11.87
C TRP A 16 -8.86 3.03 -10.41
N ALA A 17 -9.73 2.59 -9.51
CA ALA A 17 -9.36 2.37 -8.12
C ALA A 17 -8.52 1.09 -8.02
N ILE A 18 -7.48 1.11 -7.20
CA ILE A 18 -6.57 -0.03 -7.03
C ILE A 18 -6.14 -0.18 -5.57
N TRP A 19 -6.09 -1.42 -5.08
CA TRP A 19 -5.75 -1.68 -3.68
C TRP A 19 -5.12 -3.07 -3.47
N CYS A 20 -4.32 -3.20 -2.41
CA CYS A 20 -3.64 -4.44 -2.03
C CYS A 20 -4.36 -5.13 -0.85
N PRO A 21 -4.96 -6.33 -1.03
CA PRO A 21 -5.67 -7.02 0.06
C PRO A 21 -4.75 -7.48 1.19
N GLU A 22 -3.45 -7.67 0.93
CA GLU A 22 -2.48 -8.05 1.97
C GLU A 22 -2.02 -6.86 2.84
N LEU A 23 -2.22 -5.62 2.38
CA LEU A 23 -1.78 -4.40 3.07
C LEU A 23 -2.99 -3.49 3.30
N PRO A 24 -3.75 -3.71 4.39
CA PRO A 24 -4.96 -2.94 4.66
C PRO A 24 -4.69 -1.43 4.66
N GLY A 25 -5.48 -0.68 3.89
CA GLY A 25 -5.35 0.76 3.72
C GLY A 25 -4.37 1.20 2.62
N CYS A 26 -3.59 0.28 2.03
CA CYS A 26 -2.76 0.60 0.87
C CYS A 26 -3.63 0.63 -0.39
N THR A 27 -3.97 1.84 -0.83
CA THR A 27 -4.86 2.13 -1.95
C THR A 27 -4.27 3.24 -2.82
N SER A 28 -4.66 3.27 -4.09
CA SER A 28 -4.30 4.31 -5.04
C SER A 28 -5.36 4.38 -6.15
N ALA A 29 -5.20 5.32 -7.09
CA ALA A 29 -6.00 5.38 -8.31
C ALA A 29 -5.13 5.80 -9.52
N GLY A 30 -5.69 5.74 -10.73
CA GLY A 30 -5.09 6.26 -11.95
C GLY A 30 -6.09 6.23 -13.12
N ILE A 31 -5.90 7.08 -14.13
CA ILE A 31 -6.82 7.19 -15.27
C ILE A 31 -6.76 5.93 -16.14
N THR A 32 -5.58 5.33 -16.27
CA THR A 32 -5.39 4.02 -16.93
C THR A 32 -5.00 2.94 -15.94
N GLN A 33 -5.18 1.67 -16.33
CA GLN A 33 -4.71 0.54 -15.53
C GLN A 33 -3.19 0.61 -15.29
N GLU A 34 -2.40 1.00 -16.31
CA GLU A 34 -0.95 1.16 -16.17
C GLU A 34 -0.58 2.24 -15.15
N GLU A 35 -1.30 3.36 -15.15
CA GLU A 35 -1.09 4.44 -14.19
C GLU A 35 -1.43 3.98 -12.77
N ALA A 36 -2.61 3.37 -12.58
CA ALA A 36 -3.01 2.82 -11.28
C ALA A 36 -1.98 1.79 -10.76
N LEU A 37 -1.50 0.91 -11.63
CA LEU A 37 -0.46 -0.08 -11.30
C LEU A 37 0.88 0.56 -10.92
N LYS A 38 1.27 1.65 -11.60
CA LYS A 38 2.45 2.43 -11.23
C LYS A 38 2.25 3.07 -9.85
N ASN A 39 1.12 3.71 -9.63
CA ASN A 39 0.87 4.46 -8.40
C ASN A 39 0.74 3.54 -7.17
N ILE A 40 0.06 2.39 -7.29
CA ILE A 40 -0.02 1.43 -6.16
C ILE A 40 1.35 0.83 -5.83
N ARG A 41 2.24 0.70 -6.82
CA ARG A 41 3.61 0.23 -6.56
C ARG A 41 4.35 1.21 -5.66
N GLU A 42 4.28 2.51 -5.96
CA GLU A 42 4.87 3.57 -5.13
C GLU A 42 4.24 3.57 -3.73
N ALA A 43 2.92 3.41 -3.63
CA ALA A 43 2.22 3.33 -2.36
C ALA A 43 2.65 2.12 -1.50
N ILE A 44 2.86 0.94 -2.12
CA ILE A 44 3.37 -0.26 -1.42
C ILE A 44 4.82 -0.04 -0.97
N GLU A 45 5.66 0.55 -1.81
CA GLU A 45 7.05 0.87 -1.47
C GLU A 45 7.11 1.80 -0.25
N LEU A 46 6.25 2.83 -0.23
CA LEU A 46 6.11 3.75 0.92
C LEU A 46 5.55 3.04 2.16
N TYR A 47 4.53 2.19 2.01
CA TYR A 47 3.92 1.47 3.14
C TYR A 47 4.93 0.60 3.89
N LEU A 48 5.87 -0.01 3.17
CA LEU A 48 6.90 -0.89 3.73
C LEU A 48 8.14 -0.14 4.22
N GLN A 49 8.24 1.16 3.97
CA GLN A 49 9.38 1.95 4.37
C GLN A 49 9.40 2.11 5.90
N PRO A 50 10.53 1.81 6.58
CA PRO A 50 10.65 2.05 8.00
C PRO A 50 10.72 3.56 8.27
N ASP A 51 9.89 4.03 9.19
CA ASP A 51 9.93 5.39 9.70
C ASP A 51 10.56 5.46 11.09
N ALA A 52 11.28 6.56 11.35
CA ALA A 52 11.75 6.87 12.69
C ALA A 52 10.54 7.24 13.57
N ILE A 53 10.27 6.42 14.59
CA ILE A 53 9.18 6.63 15.53
C ILE A 53 9.72 6.94 16.92
N ASP A 54 9.20 8.01 17.51
CA ASP A 54 9.45 8.34 18.91
C ASP A 54 8.68 7.36 19.80
N LEU A 55 9.43 6.63 20.61
CA LEU A 55 8.85 5.67 21.54
C LEU A 55 8.56 6.35 22.87
N LEU A 56 7.42 6.00 23.47
CA LEU A 56 7.14 6.37 24.85
C LEU A 56 8.19 5.78 25.81
N PRO A 57 8.50 6.45 26.92
CA PRO A 57 9.46 5.93 27.90
C PRO A 57 9.13 4.50 28.35
N GLY A 58 10.11 3.61 28.26
CA GLY A 58 9.98 2.20 28.64
C GLY A 58 9.42 1.28 27.53
N ALA A 59 9.01 1.81 26.38
CA ALA A 59 8.65 0.98 25.23
C ALA A 59 9.90 0.33 24.60
N VAL A 60 9.69 -0.83 23.97
CA VAL A 60 10.77 -1.69 23.48
C VAL A 60 10.42 -2.23 22.09
N ILE A 61 11.32 -2.08 21.12
CA ILE A 61 11.18 -2.66 19.78
C ILE A 61 11.70 -4.11 19.78
N ARG A 62 10.99 -5.00 19.06
CA ARG A 62 11.37 -6.39 18.80
C ARG A 62 11.01 -6.75 17.37
N GLU A 63 11.87 -7.56 16.74
CA GLU A 63 11.60 -8.13 15.42
C GLU A 63 10.89 -9.48 15.56
N VAL A 64 9.93 -9.76 14.69
CA VAL A 64 9.18 -11.02 14.66
C VAL A 64 9.17 -11.53 13.23
N MET A 65 9.52 -12.80 13.04
CA MET A 65 9.42 -13.47 11.75
C MET A 65 8.09 -14.22 11.66
N VAL A 66 7.42 -14.10 10.52
CA VAL A 66 6.21 -14.86 10.19
C VAL A 66 6.55 -15.79 9.02
N GLY A 67 6.20 -17.07 9.14
CA GLY A 67 6.43 -18.11 8.14
C GLY A 67 5.15 -18.54 7.45
#